data_AF-A0A2N1MQ03-F1
#
_entry.id   AF-A0A2N1MQ03-F1
#
_cell.length_a   1.000
_cell.length_b   1.000
_cell.length_c   1.000
_cell.angle_alpha   90.00
_cell.angle_beta   90.00
_cell.angle_gamma   90.00
#
_symmetry.space_group_name_H-M   'P 1'
#
loop_
_entity.id
_entity.type
_entity.pdbx_description
1 polymer ?
#
loop_
_entity_poly.entity_id
_entity_poly.type
_entity_poly.pdbx_seq_one_letter_code
_entity_poly.pdbx_strand_id
1 'polypeptide(L)'
;MGYEWTTSNLTDVNINHNGSLEFFPSSTKAETMAILTALIVSPQNSSINIYTDSQAAIDTFHKSSNLISISSRRFNKINNNILWSTVHYIIDKLNLHITLYKVKAHSNNAFNDIADAQAKVGRLHQTLTSINHRHLPSQMITTTWNNEIPIDKDVRKCIGTISNYKRIEDYLNHPSLIDIKEATAQHIINWSCTSKWFNYNGHETATSTQHTKDTAWKLNVLRLIYQH
;
A
#
# COMPACT_ATOMS: atom_id res chain seq x y z
N MET A 1 2.59 -7.52 -7.11
CA MET A 1 3.11 -6.18 -7.50
C MET A 1 4.60 -6.35 -7.71
N GLY A 2 5.17 -5.89 -8.82
CA GLY A 2 6.58 -6.13 -9.12
C GLY A 2 7.51 -5.10 -8.50
N TYR A 3 8.77 -5.48 -8.32
CA TYR A 3 9.89 -4.60 -7.96
C TYR A 3 11.10 -4.93 -8.85
N GLU A 4 12.02 -3.98 -8.98
CA GLU A 4 13.27 -4.17 -9.71
C GLU A 4 14.36 -3.20 -9.21
N TRP A 5 15.63 -3.60 -9.34
CA TRP A 5 16.77 -2.68 -9.39
C TRP A 5 17.80 -3.12 -10.46
N THR A 6 18.66 -2.18 -10.88
CA THR A 6 19.79 -2.43 -11.80
C THR A 6 21.05 -1.69 -11.32
N THR A 7 22.23 -2.25 -11.55
CA THR A 7 23.51 -1.53 -11.38
C THR A 7 23.77 -0.59 -12.55
N SER A 8 24.54 0.47 -12.31
CA SER A 8 25.00 1.42 -13.34
C SER A 8 26.52 1.65 -13.33
N ASN A 9 27.25 1.09 -12.36
CA ASN A 9 28.66 1.36 -12.10
C ASN A 9 29.61 0.24 -12.58
N LEU A 10 29.08 -0.81 -13.22
CA LEU A 10 29.87 -1.92 -13.74
C LEU A 10 30.20 -1.66 -15.20
N THR A 11 31.48 -1.79 -15.57
CA THR A 11 32.01 -1.32 -16.87
C THR A 11 31.52 -2.13 -18.07
N ASP A 12 31.03 -3.36 -17.87
CA ASP A 12 30.73 -4.28 -18.97
C ASP A 12 29.40 -5.03 -18.84
N VAL A 13 28.78 -5.08 -17.65
CA VAL A 13 27.53 -5.81 -17.40
C VAL A 13 26.69 -5.07 -16.36
N ASN A 14 25.44 -4.75 -16.72
CA ASN A 14 24.46 -4.35 -15.72
C ASN A 14 23.84 -5.59 -15.09
N ILE A 15 23.97 -5.72 -13.77
CA ILE A 15 23.24 -6.73 -13.02
C ILE A 15 21.86 -6.16 -12.72
N ASN A 16 20.83 -6.90 -13.12
CA ASN A 16 19.44 -6.59 -12.82
C ASN A 16 18.80 -7.69 -11.98
N HIS A 17 17.85 -7.31 -11.14
CA HIS A 17 17.04 -8.25 -10.40
C HIS A 17 15.62 -7.72 -10.28
N ASN A 18 14.65 -8.57 -10.62
CA ASN A 18 13.23 -8.28 -10.49
C ASN A 18 12.50 -9.42 -9.77
N GLY A 19 11.29 -9.13 -9.30
CA GLY A 19 10.45 -10.10 -8.63
C GLY A 19 9.05 -9.56 -8.38
N SER A 20 8.21 -10.39 -7.73
CA SER A 20 6.85 -10.03 -7.35
C SER A 20 6.67 -10.14 -5.84
N LEU A 21 5.82 -9.28 -5.27
CA LEU A 21 5.56 -9.21 -3.83
C LEU A 21 4.22 -9.81 -3.42
N GLU A 22 4.22 -10.45 -2.26
CA GLU A 22 3.02 -10.90 -1.53
C GLU A 22 2.44 -9.81 -0.63
N PHE A 23 1.11 -9.82 -0.53
CA PHE A 23 0.28 -9.10 0.44
C PHE A 23 0.46 -7.57 0.47
N PHE A 24 -0.63 -6.84 0.74
CA PHE A 24 -0.60 -5.37 0.88
C PHE A 24 0.18 -4.63 -0.23
N PRO A 25 -0.19 -4.81 -1.51
CA PRO A 25 0.52 -4.19 -2.62
C PRO A 25 0.49 -2.65 -2.51
N SER A 26 1.66 -2.02 -2.55
CA SER A 26 1.81 -0.56 -2.63
C SER A 26 3.13 -0.23 -3.32
N SER A 27 3.17 0.82 -4.15
CA SER A 27 4.39 1.22 -4.86
C SER A 27 5.56 1.36 -3.88
N THR A 28 5.38 2.02 -2.73
CA THR A 28 6.42 2.13 -1.69
C THR A 28 6.92 0.77 -1.18
N LYS A 29 6.09 -0.28 -1.12
CA LYS A 29 6.53 -1.63 -0.73
C LYS A 29 7.44 -2.26 -1.79
N ALA A 30 7.12 -2.07 -3.07
CA ALA A 30 7.98 -2.49 -4.18
C ALA A 30 9.33 -1.80 -4.13
N GLU A 31 9.33 -0.48 -3.95
CA GLU A 31 10.56 0.32 -3.81
C GLU A 31 11.41 -0.13 -2.63
N THR A 32 10.81 -0.35 -1.45
CA THR A 32 11.55 -0.85 -0.28
C THR A 32 12.13 -2.25 -0.53
N MET A 33 11.43 -3.12 -1.25
CA MET A 33 11.96 -4.45 -1.61
C MET A 33 13.11 -4.36 -2.62
N ALA A 34 13.01 -3.47 -3.61
CA ALA A 34 14.10 -3.20 -4.55
C ALA A 34 15.36 -2.74 -3.79
N ILE A 35 15.21 -1.79 -2.87
CA ILE A 35 16.30 -1.35 -1.98
C ILE A 35 16.87 -2.54 -1.21
N LEU A 36 16.03 -3.33 -0.52
CA LEU A 36 16.51 -4.44 0.28
C LEU A 36 17.31 -5.46 -0.54
N THR A 37 16.79 -5.88 -1.69
CA THR A 37 17.44 -6.90 -2.53
C THR A 37 18.74 -6.40 -3.14
N ALA A 38 18.84 -5.10 -3.46
CA ALA A 38 20.10 -4.48 -3.88
C ALA A 38 21.15 -4.48 -2.76
N LEU A 39 20.73 -4.21 -1.51
CA LEU A 39 21.62 -4.22 -0.34
C LEU A 39 22.12 -5.63 0.01
N ILE A 40 21.28 -6.66 -0.14
CA ILE A 40 21.66 -8.05 0.16
C ILE A 40 22.83 -8.52 -0.71
N VAL A 41 22.90 -8.08 -1.96
CA VAL A 41 23.98 -8.46 -2.89
C VAL A 41 25.18 -7.51 -2.85
N SER A 42 25.11 -6.47 -2.01
CA SER A 42 26.17 -5.47 -1.90
C SER A 42 27.36 -6.02 -1.09
N PRO A 43 28.60 -5.67 -1.46
CA PRO A 43 29.79 -6.13 -0.72
C PRO A 43 29.85 -5.48 0.68
N GLN A 44 30.41 -6.21 1.64
CA GLN A 44 30.58 -5.72 3.01
C GLN A 44 31.51 -4.49 3.06
N ASN A 45 31.25 -3.58 4.00
CA ASN A 45 32.02 -2.33 4.23
C ASN A 45 32.05 -1.38 3.02
N SER A 46 31.00 -1.39 2.19
CA SER A 46 30.93 -0.57 0.98
C SER A 46 29.99 0.64 1.13
N SER A 47 30.25 1.66 0.30
CA SER A 47 29.37 2.81 0.15
C SER A 47 28.44 2.59 -1.04
N ILE A 48 27.13 2.59 -0.79
CA ILE A 48 26.12 2.31 -1.79
C ILE A 48 25.29 3.58 -2.05
N ASN A 49 25.25 3.99 -3.32
CA ASN A 49 24.44 5.10 -3.80
C ASN A 49 23.19 4.56 -4.49
N ILE A 50 22.02 4.83 -3.92
CA ILE A 50 20.73 4.38 -4.46
C ILE A 50 20.03 5.55 -5.12
N TYR A 51 19.70 5.39 -6.40
CA TYR A 51 18.94 6.37 -7.17
C TYR A 51 17.51 5.84 -7.34
N THR A 52 16.51 6.55 -6.81
CA THR A 52 15.10 6.15 -6.86
C THR A 52 14.22 7.36 -7.16
N ASP A 53 13.12 7.15 -7.88
CA ASP A 53 12.09 8.15 -8.07
C ASP A 53 11.03 8.15 -6.93
N SER A 54 11.20 7.32 -5.91
CA SER A 54 10.26 7.24 -4.81
C SER A 54 10.68 8.14 -3.64
N GLN A 55 10.17 9.37 -3.62
CA GLN A 55 10.37 10.27 -2.48
C GLN A 55 9.83 9.65 -1.19
N ALA A 56 8.70 8.93 -1.27
CA ALA A 56 8.11 8.23 -0.14
C ALA A 56 9.06 7.17 0.45
N ALA A 57 9.83 6.46 -0.39
CA ALA A 57 10.84 5.51 0.09
C ALA A 57 12.01 6.22 0.79
N ILE A 58 12.52 7.31 0.21
CA ILE A 58 13.59 8.14 0.80
C ILE A 58 13.17 8.69 2.17
N ASP A 59 12.01 9.34 2.25
CA ASP A 59 11.49 9.92 3.48
C ASP A 59 11.31 8.84 4.56
N THR A 60 10.79 7.68 4.16
CA THR A 60 10.55 6.56 5.08
C THR A 60 11.84 5.90 5.54
N PHE A 61 12.88 5.83 4.69
CA PHE A 61 14.21 5.36 5.08
C PHE A 61 14.78 6.22 6.21
N HIS A 62 14.84 7.54 6.03
CA HIS A 62 15.35 8.44 7.07
C HIS A 62 14.50 8.41 8.34
N LYS A 63 13.17 8.41 8.19
CA LYS A 63 12.23 8.33 9.32
C LYS A 63 12.40 7.03 10.10
N SER A 64 12.52 5.89 9.42
CA SER A 64 12.66 4.58 10.05
C SER A 64 14.03 4.41 10.69
N SER A 65 15.11 4.89 10.05
CA SER A 65 16.47 4.93 10.61
C SER A 65 16.53 5.71 11.92
N ASN A 66 15.82 6.85 11.99
CA ASN A 66 15.76 7.63 13.23
C ASN A 66 14.92 6.93 14.31
N LEU A 67 13.85 6.23 13.93
CA LEU A 67 12.91 5.66 14.89
C LEU A 67 13.29 4.28 15.41
N ILE A 68 14.13 3.53 14.70
CA ILE A 68 14.50 2.16 15.08
C ILE A 68 15.20 2.13 16.45
N SER A 69 16.02 3.14 16.76
CA SER A 69 16.72 3.30 18.04
C SER A 69 15.92 4.10 19.08
N ILE A 70 15.04 5.01 18.64
CA ILE A 70 14.34 5.93 19.54
C ILE A 70 13.03 5.36 20.07
N SER A 71 12.23 4.71 19.22
CA SER A 71 10.88 4.31 19.62
C SER A 71 10.32 3.18 18.76
N SER A 72 10.41 1.94 19.25
CA SER A 72 9.81 0.76 18.63
C SER A 72 8.30 0.94 18.39
N ARG A 73 7.60 1.63 19.29
CA ARG A 73 6.17 1.94 19.11
C ARG A 73 5.89 2.82 17.89
N ARG A 74 6.70 3.87 17.67
CA ARG A 74 6.53 4.75 16.50
C ARG A 74 7.01 4.06 15.22
N PHE A 75 8.09 3.28 15.31
CA PHE A 75 8.60 2.46 14.23
C PHE A 75 7.54 1.46 13.73
N ASN A 76 6.86 0.75 14.64
CA ASN A 76 5.82 -0.22 14.28
C ASN A 76 4.59 0.41 13.60
N LYS A 77 4.42 1.74 13.62
CA LYS A 77 3.38 2.44 12.87
C LYS A 77 3.78 2.84 11.45
N ILE A 78 5.05 2.69 11.11
CA ILE A 78 5.54 2.90 9.75
C ILE A 78 4.99 1.78 8.87
N ASN A 79 4.54 2.11 7.66
CA ASN A 79 4.14 1.10 6.69
C ASN A 79 5.36 0.33 6.21
N ASN A 80 5.21 -0.97 5.97
CA ASN A 80 6.29 -1.88 5.60
C ASN A 80 7.37 -1.98 6.71
N ASN A 81 6.97 -1.91 7.99
CA ASN A 81 7.91 -1.89 9.11
C ASN A 81 8.85 -3.11 9.16
N ILE A 82 8.37 -4.30 8.80
CA ILE A 82 9.17 -5.53 8.71
C ILE A 82 10.27 -5.39 7.64
N LEU A 83 9.91 -4.84 6.47
CA LEU A 83 10.85 -4.58 5.39
C LEU A 83 11.92 -3.58 5.82
N TRP A 84 11.53 -2.46 6.42
CA TRP A 84 12.49 -1.47 6.92
C TRP A 84 13.38 -2.02 8.04
N SER A 85 12.82 -2.83 8.93
CA SER A 85 13.59 -3.53 9.97
C SER A 85 14.66 -4.43 9.36
N THR A 86 14.31 -5.14 8.28
CA THR A 86 15.24 -5.99 7.52
C THR A 86 16.31 -5.16 6.81
N VAL A 87 15.93 -4.04 6.18
CA VAL A 87 16.88 -3.11 5.54
C VAL A 87 17.92 -2.63 6.54
N HIS A 88 17.50 -2.13 7.71
CA HIS A 88 18.42 -1.65 8.75
C HIS A 88 19.30 -2.77 9.31
N TYR A 89 18.75 -3.98 9.47
CA TYR A 89 19.52 -5.15 9.86
C TYR A 89 20.63 -5.49 8.86
N ILE A 90 20.33 -5.47 7.56
CA ILE A 90 21.32 -5.75 6.51
C ILE A 90 22.40 -4.68 6.45
N ILE A 91 22.02 -3.40 6.57
CA ILE A 91 22.97 -2.27 6.60
C ILE A 91 23.96 -2.43 7.76
N ASP A 92 23.46 -2.72 8.96
CA ASP A 92 24.30 -2.94 10.15
C ASP A 92 25.17 -4.18 9.98
N LYS A 93 24.58 -5.31 9.54
CA LYS A 93 25.28 -6.59 9.40
C LYS A 93 26.41 -6.55 8.37
N LEU A 94 26.21 -5.82 7.27
CA LEU A 94 27.20 -5.65 6.21
C LEU A 94 28.05 -4.38 6.38
N ASN A 95 27.82 -3.58 7.42
CA ASN A 95 28.49 -2.30 7.67
C ASN A 95 28.49 -1.38 6.43
N LEU A 96 27.30 -1.15 5.86
CA LEU A 96 27.15 -0.37 4.62
C LEU A 96 26.95 1.13 4.91
N HIS A 97 27.52 1.98 4.06
CA HIS A 97 27.25 3.42 4.07
C HIS A 97 26.29 3.78 2.92
N ILE A 98 25.02 4.05 3.25
CA ILE A 98 23.97 4.26 2.24
C ILE A 98 23.71 5.76 2.01
N THR A 99 23.68 6.16 0.74
CA THR A 99 23.20 7.49 0.32
C THR A 99 22.08 7.34 -0.70
N LEU A 100 20.94 8.01 -0.47
CA LEU A 100 19.80 7.96 -1.38
C LEU A 100 19.67 9.28 -2.15
N TYR A 101 19.45 9.17 -3.45
CA TYR A 101 19.28 10.29 -4.37
C TYR A 101 17.91 10.22 -5.03
N LYS A 102 17.18 11.34 -4.96
CA LYS A 102 15.91 11.49 -5.64
C LYS A 102 16.15 11.72 -7.14
N VAL A 103 15.63 10.82 -7.96
CA VAL A 103 15.55 11.00 -9.42
C VAL A 103 14.18 11.56 -9.79
N LYS A 104 14.12 12.43 -10.80
CA LYS A 104 12.85 12.95 -11.30
C LYS A 104 12.15 11.86 -12.11
N ALA A 105 10.91 11.54 -11.74
CA ALA A 105 10.10 10.62 -12.54
C ALA A 105 9.91 11.17 -13.95
N HIS A 106 9.96 10.30 -14.96
CA HIS A 106 9.78 10.66 -16.38
C HIS A 106 10.78 11.68 -16.93
N SER A 107 12.01 11.69 -16.42
CA SER A 107 13.08 12.57 -16.91
C SER A 107 14.00 11.93 -17.96
N ASN A 108 13.53 10.90 -18.69
CA ASN A 108 14.32 10.11 -19.65
C ASN A 108 15.63 9.57 -19.06
N ASN A 109 15.61 9.13 -17.79
CA ASN A 109 16.75 8.45 -17.21
C ASN A 109 16.69 6.98 -17.62
N ALA A 110 17.59 6.58 -18.53
CA ALA A 110 17.61 5.24 -19.10
C ALA A 110 17.57 4.12 -18.05
N PHE A 111 18.28 4.26 -16.92
CA PHE A 111 18.28 3.24 -15.87
C PHE A 111 16.96 3.19 -15.09
N ASN A 112 16.33 4.34 -14.87
CA ASN A 112 15.00 4.39 -14.23
C ASN A 112 13.92 3.85 -15.16
N ASP A 113 13.99 4.16 -16.44
CA ASP A 113 13.04 3.67 -17.44
C ASP A 113 13.16 2.13 -17.62
N ILE A 114 14.38 1.58 -17.54
CA ILE A 114 14.63 0.14 -17.46
C ILE A 114 13.98 -0.45 -16.20
N ALA A 115 14.21 0.18 -15.04
CA ALA A 115 13.65 -0.25 -13.75
C ALA A 115 12.10 -0.26 -13.73
N ASP A 116 11.47 0.74 -14.35
CA ASP A 116 10.02 0.80 -14.47
C ASP A 116 9.49 -0.28 -15.42
N ALA A 117 10.24 -0.58 -16.49
CA ALA A 117 9.87 -1.58 -17.46
C ALA A 117 9.93 -2.99 -16.87
N GLN A 118 10.98 -3.38 -16.15
CA GLN A 118 11.03 -4.72 -15.56
C GLN A 118 10.34 -4.84 -14.22
N ALA A 119 10.03 -3.76 -13.50
CA ALA A 119 9.03 -3.84 -12.42
C ALA A 119 7.66 -4.30 -12.96
N LYS A 120 7.27 -3.90 -14.18
CA LYS A 120 6.04 -4.38 -14.84
C LYS A 120 6.12 -5.85 -15.22
N VAL A 121 7.27 -6.31 -15.72
CA VAL A 121 7.53 -7.74 -15.98
C VAL A 121 7.51 -8.52 -14.68
N GLY A 122 8.17 -7.97 -13.65
CA GLY A 122 8.32 -8.53 -12.33
C GLY A 122 6.97 -8.87 -11.68
N ARG A 123 5.95 -8.03 -11.92
CA ARG A 123 4.58 -8.25 -11.47
C ARG A 123 3.99 -9.59 -11.95
N LEU A 124 4.44 -10.11 -13.09
CA LEU A 124 3.92 -11.33 -13.71
C LEU A 124 4.58 -12.61 -13.18
N HIS A 125 5.62 -12.52 -12.35
CA HIS A 125 6.21 -13.70 -11.72
C HIS A 125 5.19 -14.41 -10.83
N GLN A 126 5.07 -15.73 -11.03
CA GLN A 126 4.21 -16.60 -10.24
C GLN A 126 4.78 -16.88 -8.86
N THR A 127 6.12 -16.98 -8.76
CA THR A 127 6.81 -17.12 -7.48
C THR A 127 6.95 -15.75 -6.83
N LEU A 128 6.40 -15.62 -5.63
CA LEU A 128 6.39 -14.37 -4.90
C LEU A 128 7.58 -14.32 -3.93
N THR A 129 8.27 -13.19 -3.90
CA THR A 129 9.36 -12.93 -2.97
C THR A 129 8.78 -12.58 -1.59
N SER A 130 9.20 -13.34 -0.59
CA SER A 130 8.80 -13.14 0.81
C SER A 130 10.03 -13.17 1.72
N ILE A 131 9.98 -12.40 2.80
CA ILE A 131 11.06 -12.33 3.79
C ILE A 131 10.67 -13.20 4.98
N ASN A 132 11.56 -14.13 5.32
CA ASN A 132 11.46 -14.83 6.58
C ASN A 132 11.83 -13.88 7.73
N HIS A 133 10.80 -13.32 8.35
CA HIS A 133 10.92 -12.33 9.42
C HIS A 133 11.00 -12.96 10.83
N ARG A 134 10.97 -14.29 10.95
CA ARG A 134 10.98 -14.99 12.26
C ARG A 134 12.29 -14.84 13.02
N HIS A 135 13.37 -14.43 12.35
CA HIS A 135 14.72 -14.37 12.91
C HIS A 135 15.33 -12.96 12.89
N LEU A 136 14.51 -11.91 12.73
CA LEU A 136 14.98 -10.53 12.78
C LEU A 136 15.25 -10.11 14.23
N PRO A 137 16.51 -9.80 14.62
CA PRO A 137 16.84 -9.46 16.01
C PRO A 137 16.10 -8.21 16.51
N SER A 138 15.82 -7.28 15.60
CA SER A 138 15.09 -6.03 15.84
C SER A 138 13.58 -6.19 15.99
N GLN A 139 13.02 -7.39 15.77
CA GLN A 139 11.58 -7.63 15.77
C GLN A 139 11.18 -8.81 16.66
N MET A 140 11.00 -8.52 17.95
CA MET A 140 10.66 -9.54 18.97
C MET A 140 9.32 -10.24 18.72
N ILE A 141 8.32 -9.53 18.18
CA ILE A 141 6.99 -10.06 17.92
C ILE A 141 6.50 -9.52 16.58
N THR A 142 6.07 -10.43 15.71
CA THR A 142 5.31 -10.09 14.49
C THR A 142 3.88 -10.54 14.67
N THR A 143 2.93 -9.61 14.48
CA THR A 143 1.51 -9.96 14.46
C THR A 143 1.14 -10.48 13.09
N THR A 144 0.41 -11.57 13.05
CA THR A 144 -0.06 -12.21 11.82
C THR A 144 -1.58 -12.24 11.80
N TRP A 145 -2.16 -12.08 10.62
CA TRP A 145 -3.57 -12.31 10.36
C TRP A 145 -3.75 -13.77 9.93
N ASN A 146 -4.64 -14.49 10.61
CA ASN A 146 -4.90 -15.92 10.40
C ASN A 146 -3.62 -16.79 10.42
N ASN A 147 -2.59 -16.42 11.18
CA ASN A 147 -1.28 -17.08 11.21
C ASN A 147 -0.52 -17.12 9.87
N GLU A 148 -1.01 -16.45 8.83
CA GLU A 148 -0.46 -16.49 7.47
C GLU A 148 0.11 -15.14 7.05
N ILE A 149 -0.65 -14.06 7.25
CA ILE A 149 -0.33 -12.75 6.67
C ILE A 149 0.33 -11.86 7.73
N PRO A 150 1.64 -11.56 7.64
CA PRO A 150 2.28 -10.65 8.57
C PRO A 150 1.73 -9.23 8.42
N ILE A 151 1.37 -8.60 9.54
CA ILE A 151 0.88 -7.23 9.58
C ILE A 151 2.09 -6.29 9.66
N ASP A 152 2.47 -5.74 8.51
CA ASP A 152 3.66 -4.91 8.32
C ASP A 152 3.39 -3.40 8.47
N LYS A 153 2.37 -3.00 9.25
CA LYS A 153 1.92 -1.61 9.42
C LYS A 153 1.25 -1.38 10.78
N ASP A 154 0.72 -0.18 11.01
CA ASP A 154 -0.05 0.13 12.24
C ASP A 154 -1.21 -0.87 12.41
N VAL A 155 -1.04 -1.77 13.38
CA VAL A 155 -1.98 -2.87 13.69
C VAL A 155 -3.39 -2.36 13.95
N ARG A 156 -3.55 -1.25 14.67
CA ARG A 156 -4.88 -0.71 15.02
C ARG A 156 -5.59 -0.18 13.78
N LYS A 157 -4.86 0.53 12.91
CA LYS A 157 -5.43 1.00 11.63
C LYS A 157 -5.75 -0.16 10.69
N CYS A 158 -4.87 -1.17 10.64
CA CYS A 158 -5.07 -2.36 9.81
C CYS A 158 -6.34 -3.11 10.25
N ILE A 159 -6.45 -3.46 11.53
CA ILE A 159 -7.62 -4.15 12.08
C ILE A 159 -8.88 -3.28 11.90
N GLY A 160 -8.82 -1.99 12.20
CA GLY A 160 -9.97 -1.09 12.02
C GLY A 160 -10.47 -1.05 10.57
N THR A 161 -9.55 -1.07 9.59
CA THR A 161 -9.89 -1.15 8.17
C THR A 161 -10.57 -2.48 7.83
N ILE A 162 -10.02 -3.61 8.31
CA ILE A 162 -10.62 -4.94 8.09
C ILE A 162 -12.01 -5.02 8.71
N SER A 163 -12.18 -4.56 9.95
CA SER A 163 -13.48 -4.52 10.62
C SER A 163 -14.50 -3.66 9.89
N ASN A 164 -14.07 -2.52 9.34
CA ASN A 164 -14.95 -1.67 8.52
C ASN A 164 -15.41 -2.39 7.25
N TYR A 165 -14.51 -3.12 6.56
CA TYR A 165 -14.89 -3.91 5.39
C TYR A 165 -15.91 -5.00 5.74
N LYS A 166 -15.67 -5.75 6.83
CA LYS A 166 -16.64 -6.74 7.32
C LYS A 166 -18.00 -6.11 7.61
N ARG A 167 -18.02 -4.97 8.31
CA ARG A 167 -19.27 -4.26 8.59
C ARG A 167 -20.00 -3.81 7.33
N ILE A 168 -19.28 -3.36 6.30
CA ILE A 168 -19.86 -3.00 5.01
C ILE A 168 -20.42 -4.24 4.32
N GLU A 169 -19.69 -5.36 4.32
CA GLU A 169 -20.13 -6.63 3.76
C GLU A 169 -21.40 -7.14 4.45
N ASP A 170 -21.41 -7.18 5.78
CA ASP A 170 -22.57 -7.56 6.59
C ASP A 170 -23.77 -6.65 6.29
N TYR A 171 -23.53 -5.34 6.19
CA TYR A 171 -24.55 -4.37 5.84
C TYR A 171 -25.13 -4.62 4.45
N LEU A 172 -24.28 -4.79 3.44
CA LEU A 172 -24.70 -5.08 2.07
C LEU A 172 -25.46 -6.41 2.01
N ASN A 173 -25.07 -7.41 2.79
CA ASN A 173 -25.70 -8.73 2.88
C ASN A 173 -26.93 -8.79 3.80
N HIS A 174 -27.34 -7.68 4.38
CA HIS A 174 -28.52 -7.65 5.23
C HIS A 174 -29.80 -7.96 4.42
N PRO A 175 -30.71 -8.82 4.93
CA PRO A 175 -31.92 -9.23 4.21
C PRO A 175 -32.81 -8.08 3.76
N SER A 176 -32.81 -6.96 4.50
CA SER A 176 -33.59 -5.77 4.14
C SER A 176 -33.10 -5.05 2.87
N LEU A 177 -31.96 -5.46 2.29
CA LEU A 177 -31.42 -4.89 1.05
C LEU A 177 -31.56 -5.84 -0.15
N ILE A 178 -32.25 -6.98 0.00
CA ILE A 178 -32.43 -7.97 -1.08
C ILE A 178 -33.08 -7.32 -2.30
N ASP A 179 -34.22 -6.64 -2.12
CA ASP A 179 -34.94 -6.02 -3.23
C ASP A 179 -34.08 -4.99 -3.99
N ILE A 180 -33.31 -4.19 -3.25
CA ILE A 180 -32.38 -3.20 -3.83
C ILE A 180 -31.26 -3.90 -4.60
N LYS A 181 -30.73 -5.02 -4.09
CA LYS A 181 -29.70 -5.81 -4.77
C LYS A 181 -30.23 -6.44 -6.05
N GLU A 182 -31.44 -7.00 -6.02
CA GLU A 182 -32.09 -7.58 -7.20
C GLU A 182 -32.40 -6.51 -8.25
N ALA A 183 -33.02 -5.41 -7.85
CA ALA A 183 -33.28 -4.27 -8.74
C ALA A 183 -31.99 -3.68 -9.33
N THR A 184 -30.89 -3.70 -8.58
CA THR A 184 -29.56 -3.30 -9.09
C THR A 184 -29.04 -4.28 -10.13
N ALA A 185 -29.11 -5.58 -9.85
CA ALA A 185 -28.65 -6.62 -10.76
C ALA A 185 -29.46 -6.67 -12.06
N GLN A 186 -30.76 -6.36 -11.97
CA GLN A 186 -31.67 -6.27 -13.12
C GLN A 186 -31.60 -4.91 -13.85
N HIS A 187 -30.68 -4.02 -13.46
CA HIS A 187 -30.53 -2.67 -14.01
C HIS A 187 -31.80 -1.81 -13.95
N ILE A 188 -32.71 -2.10 -13.01
CA ILE A 188 -33.92 -1.30 -12.74
C ILE A 188 -33.53 0.05 -12.11
N ILE A 189 -32.48 0.06 -11.29
CA ILE A 189 -31.97 1.28 -10.63
C ILE A 189 -30.98 2.00 -11.54
N ASN A 190 -31.32 3.22 -11.97
CA ASN A 190 -30.35 4.12 -12.60
C ASN A 190 -29.52 4.85 -11.53
N TRP A 191 -28.41 4.23 -11.11
CA TRP A 191 -27.52 4.76 -10.08
C TRP A 191 -26.96 6.16 -10.37
N SER A 192 -26.77 6.53 -11.64
CA SER A 192 -26.31 7.88 -12.01
C SER A 192 -27.37 8.93 -11.69
N CYS A 193 -28.63 8.68 -12.09
CA CYS A 193 -29.75 9.56 -11.79
C CYS A 193 -30.06 9.59 -10.30
N THR A 194 -30.06 8.43 -9.62
CA THR A 194 -30.28 8.33 -8.17
C THR A 194 -29.22 9.13 -7.40
N SER A 195 -27.95 9.03 -7.79
CA SER A 195 -26.86 9.80 -7.18
C SER A 195 -27.03 11.31 -7.38
N LYS A 196 -27.34 11.75 -8.61
CA LYS A 196 -27.61 13.16 -8.90
C LYS A 196 -28.79 13.70 -8.09
N TRP A 197 -29.86 12.93 -7.96
CA TRP A 197 -31.02 13.31 -7.18
C TRP A 197 -30.73 13.41 -5.68
N PHE A 198 -29.95 12.48 -5.12
CA PHE A 198 -29.51 12.57 -3.73
C PHE A 198 -28.65 13.82 -3.48
N ASN A 199 -27.70 14.08 -4.37
CA ASN A 199 -26.76 15.19 -4.24
C ASN A 199 -27.38 16.56 -4.59
N TYR A 200 -28.57 16.57 -5.20
CA TYR A 200 -29.27 17.82 -5.49
C TYR A 200 -29.72 18.51 -4.20
N ASN A 201 -29.14 19.67 -3.92
CA ASN A 201 -29.60 20.55 -2.86
C ASN A 201 -30.39 21.72 -3.46
N GLY A 202 -31.69 21.78 -3.19
CA GLY A 202 -32.56 22.89 -3.59
C GLY A 202 -32.50 24.09 -2.64
N HIS A 203 -31.70 24.02 -1.58
CA HIS A 203 -31.56 25.07 -0.57
C HIS A 203 -30.24 25.82 -0.75
N GLU A 204 -30.25 27.12 -0.42
CA GLU A 204 -29.08 28.01 -0.57
C GLU A 204 -27.89 27.62 0.33
N THR A 205 -28.14 26.83 1.38
CA THR A 205 -27.12 26.43 2.35
C THR A 205 -26.87 24.93 2.30
N ALA A 206 -25.59 24.54 2.34
CA ALA A 206 -25.15 23.14 2.28
C ALA A 206 -25.59 22.31 3.50
N THR A 207 -25.87 22.95 4.63
CA THR A 207 -26.34 22.31 5.86
C THR A 207 -27.42 23.17 6.51
N SER A 208 -28.67 22.73 6.40
CA SER A 208 -29.82 23.31 7.10
C SER A 208 -30.76 22.20 7.59
N THR A 209 -31.58 22.49 8.59
CA THR A 209 -32.58 21.55 9.10
C THR A 209 -33.55 21.10 7.99
N GLN A 210 -33.85 22.01 7.04
CA GLN A 210 -34.70 21.71 5.90
C GLN A 210 -34.02 20.77 4.90
N HIS A 211 -32.74 20.99 4.60
CA HIS A 211 -31.94 20.09 3.76
C HIS A 211 -31.84 18.67 4.33
N THR A 212 -31.68 18.54 5.66
CA THR A 212 -31.66 17.23 6.34
C THR A 212 -33.01 16.51 6.22
N LYS A 213 -34.12 17.23 6.40
CA LYS A 213 -35.48 16.66 6.23
C LYS A 213 -35.71 16.19 4.80
N ASP A 214 -35.33 16.98 3.80
CA ASP A 214 -35.47 16.60 2.41
C ASP A 214 -34.62 15.36 2.08
N THR A 215 -33.40 15.27 2.60
CA THR A 215 -32.53 14.09 2.40
C THR A 215 -33.15 12.83 3.01
N ALA A 216 -33.73 12.93 4.21
CA ALA A 216 -34.46 11.83 4.84
C ALA A 216 -35.72 11.42 4.06
N TRP A 217 -36.45 12.40 3.52
CA TRP A 217 -37.60 12.14 2.63
C TRP A 217 -37.17 11.40 1.36
N LYS A 218 -36.08 11.84 0.71
CA LYS A 218 -35.52 11.16 -0.48
C LYS A 218 -35.17 9.69 -0.20
N LEU A 219 -34.57 9.40 0.95
CA LEU A 219 -34.27 8.02 1.38
C LEU A 219 -35.54 7.17 1.53
N ASN A 220 -36.61 7.73 2.09
CA ASN A 220 -37.87 7.00 2.29
C ASN A 220 -38.56 6.70 0.96
N VAL A 221 -38.57 7.65 0.01
CA VAL A 221 -39.16 7.46 -1.32
C VAL A 221 -38.48 6.33 -2.08
N LEU A 222 -37.15 6.24 -2.05
CA LEU A 222 -36.43 5.15 -2.72
C LEU A 222 -36.72 3.77 -2.13
N ARG A 223 -36.91 3.67 -0.82
CA ARG A 223 -37.31 2.41 -0.20
C ARG A 223 -38.68 1.94 -0.68
N LEU A 224 -39.62 2.88 -0.89
CA LEU A 224 -40.95 2.56 -1.39
C LEU A 224 -40.96 2.17 -2.87
N ILE A 225 -40.10 2.78 -3.70
CA ILE A 225 -40.04 2.50 -5.14
C ILE A 225 -39.56 1.08 -5.44
N TYR A 226 -38.67 0.51 -4.61
CA TYR A 226 -38.03 -0.78 -4.87
C TYR A 226 -38.52 -1.91 -3.95
N GLN A 227 -39.66 -1.75 -3.27
CA GLN A 227 -40.28 -2.78 -2.41
C GLN A 227 -41.42 -3.56 -3.10
N HIS A 228 -41.52 -3.48 -4.43
CA HIS A 228 -42.52 -4.16 -5.27
C HIS A 228 -41.85 -4.88 -6.43
#